data_AF-A0A812IE26-F1
#
_entry.id   AF-A0A812IE26-F1
#
_cell.length_a   1.000
_cell.length_b   1.000
_cell.length_c   1.000
_cell.angle_alpha   90.00
_cell.angle_beta   90.00
_cell.angle_gamma   90.00
#
_symmetry.space_group_name_H-M   'P 1'
#
loop_
_entity.id
_entity.type
_entity.pdbx_description
1 polymer ?
#
loop_
_entity_poly.entity_id
_entity_poly.type
_entity_poly.pdbx_seq_one_letter_code
_entity_poly.pdbx_strand_id
1 'polypeptide(L)'
;MPDSIEFSTLLPQVLPMLEWLEIRRVCLTQRRCSESLLRAVHLRYLLDTPASVRARVSRLGKRLGGAQAAQARASPEARAAAAVEIAVLQQCTQILSENCERYADLLERVGFTVGDDLEHMSDALLESLEKLQAFSDAVTRLRDVAESLPPPGTSCRRSGPEAGYPLEDD
;
A
#
# COMPACT_ATOMS: atom_id res chain seq x y z
N MET A 1 -1.63 17.72 31.56
CA MET A 1 -2.11 18.17 30.24
C MET A 1 -2.21 19.68 30.33
N PRO A 2 -1.43 20.46 29.56
CA PRO A 2 -1.56 21.90 29.63
C PRO A 2 -2.90 22.31 28.99
N ASP A 3 -3.59 23.14 29.73
CA ASP A 3 -4.87 23.81 29.50
C ASP A 3 -5.24 24.02 28.04
N SER A 4 -6.40 23.48 27.65
CA SER A 4 -7.07 23.85 26.41
C SER A 4 -7.40 25.34 26.46
N ILE A 5 -6.65 26.16 25.74
CA ILE A 5 -6.99 27.58 25.56
C ILE A 5 -8.40 27.62 24.95
N GLU A 6 -9.37 28.18 25.68
CA GLU A 6 -10.74 28.26 25.18
C GLU A 6 -10.79 29.16 23.94
N PHE A 7 -11.43 28.67 22.87
CA PHE A 7 -11.56 29.39 21.59
C PHE A 7 -12.15 30.81 21.76
N SER A 8 -13.04 30.98 22.74
CA SER A 8 -13.62 32.26 23.17
C SER A 8 -12.56 33.30 23.59
N THR A 9 -11.43 32.88 24.13
CA THR A 9 -10.33 33.76 24.59
C THR A 9 -9.35 34.13 23.46
N LEU A 10 -9.24 33.28 22.43
CA LEU A 10 -8.43 33.52 21.24
C LEU A 10 -9.16 34.37 20.20
N LEU A 11 -10.48 34.26 20.12
CA LEU A 11 -11.29 34.94 19.11
C LEU A 11 -11.04 36.46 19.04
N PRO A 12 -10.99 37.21 20.17
CA PRO A 12 -10.71 38.65 20.15
C PRO A 12 -9.29 39.00 19.72
N GLN A 13 -8.34 38.06 19.82
CA GLN A 13 -6.93 38.25 19.42
C GLN A 13 -6.73 37.95 17.93
N VAL A 14 -7.49 36.99 17.39
CA VAL A 14 -7.39 36.54 15.99
C VAL A 14 -8.24 37.43 15.05
N LEU A 15 -9.41 37.88 15.50
CA LEU A 15 -10.31 38.74 14.70
C LEU A 15 -9.61 39.96 14.10
N PRO A 16 -8.85 40.77 14.86
CA PRO A 16 -8.15 41.93 14.33
C PRO A 16 -7.10 41.57 13.27
N MET A 17 -6.47 40.40 13.37
CA MET A 17 -5.52 39.93 12.35
C MET A 17 -6.23 39.56 11.05
N LEU A 18 -7.48 39.10 11.10
CA LEU A 18 -8.30 38.81 9.92
C LEU A 18 -8.91 40.07 9.28
N GLU A 19 -8.87 41.21 9.96
CA GLU A 19 -9.19 42.51 9.36
C GLU A 19 -8.10 42.97 8.39
N TRP A 20 -6.87 42.45 8.52
CA TRP A 20 -5.79 42.68 7.56
C TRP A 20 -6.05 41.85 6.30
N LEU A 21 -6.25 42.56 5.18
CA LEU A 21 -6.69 41.95 3.92
C LEU A 21 -5.73 40.86 3.42
N GLU A 22 -4.43 41.04 3.63
CA GLU A 22 -3.40 40.09 3.22
C GLU A 22 -3.50 38.78 4.01
N ILE A 23 -3.62 38.87 5.34
CA ILE A 23 -3.77 37.70 6.22
C ILE A 23 -5.07 36.96 5.88
N ARG A 24 -6.16 37.70 5.73
CA ARG A 24 -7.46 37.13 5.33
C ARG A 24 -7.37 36.41 3.99
N ARG A 25 -6.69 36.98 2.99
CA ARG A 25 -6.47 36.35 1.69
C ARG A 25 -5.68 35.05 1.83
N VAL A 26 -4.60 35.04 2.62
CA VAL A 26 -3.81 33.83 2.87
C VAL A 26 -4.68 32.72 3.49
N CYS A 27 -5.46 33.03 4.53
CA CYS A 27 -6.33 32.03 5.17
C CYS A 27 -7.39 31.46 4.21
N LEU A 28 -8.02 32.33 3.40
CA LEU A 28 -9.02 31.89 2.41
C LEU A 28 -8.39 31.04 1.30
N THR A 29 -7.22 31.43 0.79
CA THR A 29 -6.49 30.67 -0.22
C THR A 29 -6.05 29.31 0.34
N GLN A 30 -5.48 29.28 1.54
CA GLN A 30 -5.10 28.03 2.20
C GLN A 30 -6.30 27.09 2.30
N ARG A 31 -7.45 27.58 2.81
CA ARG A 31 -8.68 26.78 2.90
C ARG A 31 -9.08 26.20 1.55
N ARG A 32 -9.09 27.01 0.49
CA ARG A 32 -9.46 26.56 -0.87
C ARG A 32 -8.47 25.55 -1.44
N CYS A 33 -7.17 25.75 -1.24
CA CYS A 33 -6.14 24.81 -1.67
C CYS A 33 -6.25 23.47 -0.92
N SER A 34 -6.46 23.51 0.39
CA SER A 34 -6.68 22.32 1.22
C SER A 34 -7.93 21.54 0.80
N GLU A 35 -9.05 22.24 0.60
CA GLU A 35 -10.29 21.64 0.08
C GLU A 35 -10.04 20.94 -1.26
N SER A 36 -9.37 21.65 -2.18
CA SER A 36 -9.06 21.13 -3.52
C SER A 36 -8.12 19.91 -3.47
N LEU A 37 -7.14 19.92 -2.56
CA LEU A 37 -6.22 18.82 -2.34
C LEU A 37 -6.97 17.57 -1.87
N LEU A 38 -7.82 17.70 -0.85
CA LEU A 38 -8.59 16.57 -0.33
C LEU A 38 -9.55 16.01 -1.39
N ARG A 39 -10.27 16.88 -2.11
CA ARG A 39 -11.11 16.45 -3.24
C ARG A 39 -10.30 15.71 -4.30
N ALA A 40 -9.11 16.19 -4.66
CA ALA A 40 -8.25 15.53 -5.63
C ALA A 40 -7.78 14.15 -5.14
N VAL A 41 -7.39 14.02 -3.87
CA VAL A 41 -7.01 12.73 -3.27
C VAL A 41 -8.18 11.77 -3.30
N HIS A 42 -9.35 12.21 -2.84
CA HIS A 42 -10.56 11.40 -2.82
C HIS A 42 -10.95 10.90 -4.23
N LEU A 43 -11.08 11.83 -5.19
CA LEU A 43 -11.47 11.51 -6.56
C LEU A 43 -10.48 10.57 -7.27
N ARG A 44 -9.17 10.77 -7.04
CA ARG A 44 -8.14 10.04 -7.78
C ARG A 44 -7.75 8.72 -7.14
N TYR A 45 -7.72 8.65 -5.81
CA TYR A 45 -7.10 7.53 -5.10
C TYR A 45 -8.08 6.71 -4.25
N LEU A 46 -9.24 7.24 -3.87
CA LEU A 46 -10.20 6.56 -2.99
C LEU A 46 -11.49 6.13 -3.72
N LEU A 47 -11.96 6.93 -4.68
CA LEU A 47 -13.09 6.57 -5.54
C LEU A 47 -12.76 5.45 -6.53
N ASP A 48 -13.78 4.94 -7.21
CA ASP A 48 -13.63 3.86 -8.18
C ASP A 48 -12.98 4.35 -9.48
N THR A 49 -11.66 4.49 -9.45
CA THR A 49 -10.84 4.84 -10.61
C THR A 49 -9.72 3.81 -10.81
N PRO A 50 -9.12 3.72 -12.00
CA PRO A 50 -7.98 2.83 -12.24
C PRO A 50 -6.77 3.11 -11.33
N ALA A 51 -6.61 4.35 -10.87
CA ALA A 51 -5.52 4.77 -10.00
C ALA A 51 -5.82 4.54 -8.50
N SER A 52 -7.06 4.20 -8.16
CA SER A 52 -7.50 4.01 -6.79
C SER A 52 -6.74 2.89 -6.08
N VAL A 53 -6.63 3.02 -4.76
CA VAL A 53 -6.05 1.98 -3.90
C VAL A 53 -6.79 0.65 -4.13
N ARG A 54 -8.12 0.68 -4.14
CA ARG A 54 -8.98 -0.50 -4.37
C ARG A 54 -8.68 -1.16 -5.71
N ALA A 55 -8.60 -0.40 -6.80
CA ALA A 55 -8.28 -0.95 -8.12
C ALA A 55 -6.85 -1.51 -8.19
N ARG A 56 -5.89 -0.85 -7.53
CA ARG A 56 -4.50 -1.33 -7.43
C ARG A 56 -4.43 -2.64 -6.65
N VAL A 57 -5.08 -2.74 -5.50
CA VAL A 57 -5.17 -3.97 -4.70
C VAL A 57 -5.79 -5.10 -5.53
N SER A 58 -6.90 -4.86 -6.24
CA SER A 58 -7.50 -5.86 -7.12
C SER A 58 -6.55 -6.37 -8.22
N ARG A 59 -5.72 -5.50 -8.81
CA ARG A 59 -4.71 -5.92 -9.80
C ARG A 59 -3.60 -6.75 -9.16
N LEU A 60 -3.15 -6.36 -7.96
CA LEU A 60 -2.18 -7.13 -7.19
C LEU A 60 -2.76 -8.49 -6.74
N GLY A 61 -4.07 -8.57 -6.47
CA GLY A 61 -4.78 -9.83 -6.21
C GLY A 61 -4.64 -10.85 -7.34
N LYS A 62 -4.71 -10.41 -8.60
CA LYS A 62 -4.48 -11.30 -9.75
C LYS A 62 -3.05 -11.83 -9.79
N ARG A 63 -2.08 -10.98 -9.44
CA ARG A 63 -0.65 -11.36 -9.36
C ARG A 63 -0.39 -12.33 -8.20
N LEU A 64 -1.03 -12.11 -7.06
CA LEU A 64 -1.00 -13.03 -5.91
C LEU A 64 -1.48 -14.44 -6.30
N GLY A 65 -2.58 -14.54 -7.06
CA GLY A 65 -3.06 -15.83 -7.57
C GLY A 65 -2.04 -16.51 -8.51
N GLY A 66 -1.34 -15.73 -9.32
CA GLY A 66 -0.22 -16.22 -10.14
C GLY A 66 0.95 -16.74 -9.31
N ALA A 67 1.35 -16.00 -8.27
CA ALA A 67 2.40 -16.39 -7.33
C ALA A 67 2.03 -17.69 -6.58
N GLN A 68 0.78 -17.80 -6.12
CA GLN A 68 0.24 -19.03 -5.51
C GLN A 68 0.32 -20.21 -6.46
N ALA A 69 -0.11 -20.05 -7.71
CA ALA A 69 -0.05 -21.10 -8.71
C ALA A 69 1.39 -21.51 -9.05
N ALA A 70 2.33 -20.56 -9.09
CA ALA A 70 3.75 -20.84 -9.30
C ALA A 70 4.36 -21.59 -8.10
N GLN A 71 4.04 -21.18 -6.88
CA GLN A 71 4.52 -21.84 -5.66
C GLN A 71 4.00 -23.26 -5.49
N ALA A 72 2.76 -23.53 -5.94
CA ALA A 72 2.20 -24.87 -5.96
C ALA A 72 2.95 -25.82 -6.92
N ARG A 73 3.67 -25.28 -7.91
CA ARG A 73 4.53 -26.08 -8.79
C ARG A 73 5.82 -26.41 -8.05
N ALA A 74 6.13 -27.69 -7.91
CA ALA A 74 7.31 -28.16 -7.19
C ALA A 74 8.65 -27.97 -7.94
N SER A 75 8.67 -27.29 -9.10
CA SER A 75 9.92 -27.04 -9.81
C SER A 75 10.73 -25.91 -9.14
N PRO A 76 12.06 -26.03 -9.06
CA PRO A 76 12.93 -25.00 -8.49
C PRO A 76 12.73 -23.62 -9.14
N GLU A 77 12.58 -23.58 -10.47
CA GLU A 77 12.36 -22.35 -11.23
C GLU A 77 11.05 -21.65 -10.86
N ALA A 78 9.97 -22.43 -10.70
CA ALA A 78 8.66 -21.87 -10.33
C ALA A 78 8.66 -21.34 -8.90
N ARG A 79 9.38 -22.01 -7.97
CA ARG A 79 9.56 -21.52 -6.61
C ARG A 79 10.40 -20.24 -6.56
N ALA A 80 11.46 -20.15 -7.34
CA ALA A 80 12.28 -18.94 -7.43
C ALA A 80 11.46 -17.75 -7.99
N ALA A 81 10.69 -17.98 -9.06
CA ALA A 81 9.80 -16.97 -9.62
C ALA A 81 8.72 -16.52 -8.62
N ALA A 82 8.13 -17.47 -7.88
CA ALA A 82 7.16 -17.16 -6.83
C ALA A 82 7.78 -16.31 -5.70
N ALA A 83 9.00 -16.61 -5.26
CA ALA A 83 9.68 -15.85 -4.21
C ALA A 83 9.94 -14.38 -4.63
N VAL A 84 10.40 -14.16 -5.87
CA VAL A 84 10.57 -12.80 -6.42
C VAL A 84 9.24 -12.07 -6.46
N GLU A 85 8.19 -12.74 -6.92
CA GLU A 85 6.86 -12.15 -7.02
C GLU A 85 6.28 -11.81 -5.63
N ILE A 86 6.47 -12.67 -4.62
CA ILE A 86 6.08 -12.41 -3.24
C ILE A 86 6.76 -11.13 -2.72
N ALA A 87 8.07 -10.98 -2.92
CA ALA A 87 8.80 -9.78 -2.50
C ALA A 87 8.24 -8.51 -3.15
N VAL A 88 7.90 -8.57 -4.45
CA VAL A 88 7.26 -7.45 -5.15
C VAL A 88 5.87 -7.14 -4.58
N LEU A 89 5.06 -8.16 -4.28
CA LEU A 89 3.73 -7.98 -3.68
C LEU A 89 3.82 -7.35 -2.29
N GLN A 90 4.80 -7.75 -1.48
CA GLN A 90 5.06 -7.14 -0.17
C GLN A 90 5.41 -5.66 -0.28
N GLN A 91 6.37 -5.32 -1.14
CA GLN A 91 6.78 -3.94 -1.36
C GLN A 91 5.62 -3.09 -1.88
N CYS A 92 4.82 -3.61 -2.82
CA CYS A 92 3.66 -2.90 -3.34
C CYS A 92 2.61 -2.66 -2.25
N THR A 93 2.38 -3.64 -1.38
CA THR A 93 1.45 -3.53 -0.26
C THR A 93 1.91 -2.47 0.72
N GLN A 94 3.18 -2.51 1.12
CA GLN A 94 3.77 -1.50 2.02
C GLN A 94 3.61 -0.08 1.47
N ILE A 95 3.96 0.15 0.20
CA ILE A 95 3.81 1.46 -0.44
C ILE A 95 2.35 1.91 -0.44
N LEU A 96 1.40 1.00 -0.67
CA LEU A 96 -0.02 1.33 -0.61
C LEU A 96 -0.46 1.70 0.81
N SER A 97 0.07 1.00 1.83
CA SER A 97 -0.26 1.28 3.24
C SER A 97 0.23 2.66 3.65
N GLU A 98 1.50 2.96 3.37
CA GLU A 98 2.08 4.28 3.64
C GLU A 98 1.31 5.41 2.94
N ASN A 99 0.80 5.17 1.72
CA ASN A 99 -0.01 6.16 1.04
C ASN A 99 -1.36 6.36 1.72
N CYS A 100 -2.00 5.29 2.21
CA CYS A 100 -3.26 5.40 2.95
C CYS A 100 -3.06 6.14 4.29
N GLU A 101 -1.95 5.89 4.99
CA GLU A 101 -1.57 6.65 6.19
C GLU A 101 -1.39 8.14 5.87
N ARG A 102 -0.69 8.48 4.78
CA ARG A 102 -0.57 9.88 4.33
C ARG A 102 -1.92 10.51 3.98
N TYR A 103 -2.87 9.74 3.46
CA TYR A 103 -4.23 10.23 3.21
C TYR A 103 -5.00 10.45 4.51
N ALA A 104 -4.85 9.56 5.50
CA ALA A 104 -5.41 9.73 6.84
C ALA A 104 -4.87 11.00 7.50
N ASP A 105 -3.55 11.20 7.47
CA ASP A 105 -2.90 12.41 8.00
C ASP A 105 -3.44 13.69 7.34
N LEU A 106 -3.71 13.66 6.04
CA LEU A 106 -4.29 14.80 5.33
C LEU A 106 -5.74 15.07 5.78
N LEU A 107 -6.56 14.02 5.91
CA LEU A 107 -7.93 14.15 6.42
C LEU A 107 -7.95 14.66 7.86
N GLU A 108 -7.03 14.21 8.71
CA GLU A 108 -6.93 14.70 10.09
C GLU A 108 -6.54 16.19 10.14
N ARG A 109 -5.52 16.58 9.37
CA ARG A 109 -4.96 17.94 9.44
C ARG A 109 -5.84 19.01 8.80
N VAL A 110 -6.50 18.69 7.69
CA VAL A 110 -7.24 19.68 6.90
C VAL A 110 -8.66 19.24 6.54
N GLY A 111 -9.17 18.15 7.12
CA GLY A 111 -10.53 17.64 6.89
C GLY A 111 -11.63 18.64 7.23
N PHE A 112 -11.40 19.53 8.19
CA PHE A 112 -12.33 20.62 8.50
C PHE A 112 -12.66 21.51 7.29
N THR A 113 -11.80 21.52 6.26
CA THR A 113 -12.02 22.34 5.05
C THR A 113 -13.09 21.80 4.12
N VAL A 114 -13.42 20.50 4.19
CA VAL A 114 -14.42 19.85 3.33
C VAL A 114 -15.78 19.64 4.01
N GLY A 115 -15.90 19.94 5.31
CA GLY A 115 -17.17 19.93 6.04
C GLY A 115 -17.85 18.56 6.00
N ASP A 116 -19.13 18.53 5.59
CA ASP A 116 -19.96 17.32 5.55
C ASP A 116 -19.41 16.22 4.62
N ASP A 117 -18.58 16.58 3.63
CA ASP A 117 -17.92 15.60 2.73
C ASP A 117 -16.86 14.75 3.47
N LEU A 118 -16.41 15.17 4.67
CA LEU A 118 -15.33 14.52 5.41
C LEU A 118 -15.66 13.07 5.79
N GLU A 119 -16.89 12.82 6.25
CA GLU A 119 -17.34 11.47 6.65
C GLU A 119 -17.26 10.52 5.46
N HIS A 120 -17.83 10.92 4.32
CA HIS A 120 -17.79 10.14 3.09
C HIS A 120 -16.37 9.86 2.58
N MET A 121 -15.47 10.86 2.64
CA MET A 121 -14.07 10.67 2.27
C MET A 121 -13.34 9.71 3.22
N SER A 122 -13.67 9.77 4.51
CA SER A 122 -13.08 8.91 5.54
C SER A 122 -13.54 7.46 5.38
N ASP A 123 -14.82 7.23 5.10
CA ASP A 123 -15.36 5.90 4.81
C ASP A 123 -14.67 5.26 3.60
N ALA A 124 -14.48 6.02 2.52
CA ALA A 124 -13.78 5.53 1.34
C ALA A 124 -12.31 5.16 1.62
N LEU A 125 -11.65 5.87 2.55
CA LEU A 125 -10.31 5.53 3.02
C LEU A 125 -10.33 4.27 3.89
N LEU A 126 -11.27 4.15 4.83
CA LEU A 126 -11.41 2.97 5.69
C LEU A 126 -11.67 1.70 4.87
N GLU A 127 -12.58 1.74 3.90
CA GLU A 127 -12.81 0.62 2.97
C GLU A 127 -11.54 0.22 2.21
N SER A 128 -10.72 1.21 1.84
CA SER A 128 -9.47 0.97 1.13
C SER A 128 -8.42 0.32 2.03
N LEU A 129 -8.35 0.75 3.30
CA LEU A 129 -7.49 0.17 4.34
C LEU A 129 -7.90 -1.28 4.65
N GLU A 130 -9.18 -1.57 4.82
CA GLU A 130 -9.68 -2.93 5.07
C GLU A 130 -9.29 -3.90 3.95
N LYS A 131 -9.51 -3.49 2.69
CA LYS A 131 -9.12 -4.30 1.53
C LYS A 131 -7.61 -4.51 1.46
N LEU A 132 -6.83 -3.47 1.78
CA LEU A 132 -5.39 -3.55 1.79
C LEU A 132 -4.86 -4.44 2.92
N GLN A 133 -5.48 -4.39 4.10
CA GLN A 133 -5.15 -5.27 5.22
C GLN A 133 -5.41 -6.73 4.86
N ALA A 134 -6.59 -7.04 4.33
CA ALA A 134 -6.93 -8.39 3.88
C ALA A 134 -5.94 -8.92 2.83
N PHE A 135 -5.48 -8.04 1.92
CA PHE A 135 -4.46 -8.38 0.93
C PHE A 135 -3.07 -8.60 1.57
N SER A 136 -2.67 -7.73 2.50
CA SER A 136 -1.42 -7.86 3.27
C SER A 136 -1.33 -9.18 4.01
N ASP A 137 -2.43 -9.59 4.67
CA ASP A 137 -2.51 -10.87 5.37
C ASP A 137 -2.37 -12.05 4.40
N ALA A 138 -2.95 -11.93 3.20
CA ALA A 138 -2.86 -12.98 2.18
C ALA A 138 -1.43 -13.12 1.61
N VAL A 139 -0.73 -12.00 1.40
CA VAL A 139 0.68 -11.99 0.99
C VAL A 139 1.56 -12.58 2.09
N THR A 140 1.32 -12.20 3.35
CA THR A 140 2.04 -12.73 4.52
C THR A 140 1.90 -14.23 4.62
N ARG A 141 0.68 -14.77 4.55
CA ARG A 141 0.44 -16.21 4.52
C ARG A 141 1.19 -16.91 3.40
N LEU A 142 1.24 -16.30 2.21
CA LEU A 142 1.92 -16.88 1.05
C LEU A 142 3.44 -16.98 1.26
N ARG A 143 4.03 -15.90 1.80
CA ARG A 143 5.45 -15.87 2.18
C ARG A 143 5.73 -16.96 3.22
N ASP A 144 4.94 -17.04 4.28
CA ASP A 144 5.18 -17.99 5.37
C ASP A 144 5.17 -19.44 4.85
N VAL A 145 4.26 -19.76 3.93
CA VAL A 145 4.26 -21.05 3.23
C VAL A 145 5.55 -21.22 2.40
N ALA A 146 6.04 -20.17 1.73
CA ALA A 146 7.24 -20.26 0.89
C ALA A 146 8.50 -20.53 1.72
N GLU A 147 8.60 -19.89 2.89
CA GLU A 147 9.70 -20.06 3.83
C GLU A 147 9.67 -21.42 4.54
N SER A 148 8.47 -22.01 4.72
CA SER A 148 8.32 -23.35 5.30
C SER A 148 8.72 -24.49 4.36
N LEU A 149 8.79 -24.22 3.06
CA LEU A 149 9.15 -25.24 2.07
C LEU A 149 10.66 -25.52 2.14
N PRO A 150 11.08 -26.78 2.02
CA PRO A 150 12.50 -27.10 1.98
C PRO A 150 13.16 -26.33 0.83
N PRO A 151 14.40 -25.82 1.03
CA PRO A 151 15.13 -25.11 0.01
C PRO A 151 15.16 -25.96 -1.26
N PRO A 152 15.01 -25.36 -2.46
CA PRO A 152 15.03 -26.11 -3.71
C PRO A 152 16.31 -26.94 -3.73
N GLY A 153 16.15 -28.26 -3.60
CA GLY A 153 17.29 -29.16 -3.58
C GLY A 153 18.05 -28.97 -4.87
N THR A 154 19.32 -28.58 -4.77
CA THR A 154 20.27 -28.74 -5.86
C THR A 154 20.33 -30.23 -6.15
N SER A 155 19.55 -30.66 -7.15
CA SER A 155 19.63 -32.02 -7.67
C SER A 155 21.00 -32.16 -8.32
N CYS A 156 22.00 -32.54 -7.52
CA CYS A 156 23.28 -33.03 -7.96
C CYS A 156 23.09 -34.43 -8.55
N ARG A 157 22.25 -34.58 -9.58
CA ARG A 157 22.31 -35.79 -10.41
C ARG A 157 23.58 -35.67 -11.24
N ARG A 158 24.68 -36.11 -10.62
CA ARG A 158 25.94 -36.43 -11.28
C ARG A 158 25.61 -37.51 -12.29
N SER A 159 25.50 -37.15 -13.56
CA SER A 159 25.65 -38.12 -14.65
C SER A 159 27.09 -38.62 -14.59
N GLY A 160 27.32 -39.67 -13.79
CA GLY A 160 28.60 -40.36 -13.76
C GLY A 160 28.83 -41.04 -15.11
N PRO A 161 30.00 -40.88 -15.75
CA PRO A 161 30.37 -41.72 -16.86
C PRO A 161 30.83 -43.07 -16.31
N GLU A 162 29.90 -44.00 -16.10
CA GLU A 162 30.21 -45.43 -16.05
C GLU A 162 29.79 -46.06 -17.39
N ALA A 163 30.50 -45.68 -18.45
CA ALA A 163 30.61 -46.52 -19.63
C ALA A 163 31.90 -47.31 -19.45
N GLY A 164 31.74 -48.61 -19.18
CA GLY A 164 32.83 -49.53 -18.92
C GLY A 164 33.85 -49.56 -20.06
N TYR A 165 35.10 -49.76 -19.67
CA TYR A 165 36.18 -50.14 -20.57
C TYR A 165 35.88 -51.50 -21.22
N PRO A 166 36.14 -51.65 -22.52
CA PRO A 166 36.78 -52.85 -23.03
C PRO A 166 38.28 -52.54 -23.21
N LEU A 167 39.11 -53.19 -22.41
CA LEU A 167 40.52 -53.39 -22.74
C LEU A 167 40.57 -54.45 -23.84
N GLU A 168 40.87 -54.05 -25.07
CA GLU A 168 41.43 -54.92 -26.10
C GLU A 168 42.81 -54.36 -26.43
N ASP A 169 43.85 -55.06 -25.98
CA ASP A 169 45.21 -54.97 -26.51
C ASP A 169 45.68 -56.42 -26.76
N ASP A 170 46.02 -56.69 -28.03
CA ASP A 170 46.81 -57.75 -28.67
C ASP A 170 46.58 -59.25 -28.35
#